data_AF-A0AAN9UKS5-F1
#
_entry.id   AF-A0AAN9UKS5-F1
#
_cell.length_a   1.000
_cell.length_b   1.000
_cell.length_c   1.000
_cell.angle_alpha   90.00
_cell.angle_beta   90.00
_cell.angle_gamma   90.00
#
_symmetry.space_group_name_H-M   'P 1'
#
loop_
_entity.id
_entity.type
_entity.pdbx_description
1 polymer ?
#
loop_
_entity_poly.entity_id
_entity_poly.type
_entity_poly.pdbx_seq_one_letter_code
_entity_poly.pdbx_strand_id
1 'polypeptide(L)'
;MATAAKIPRLGVAAVIRNQKGELLCGKRLAAHGHGTWQFPGGHLDFGETYFACAERETLEETGLKVKAVKLVGVTNDIFEDVGKHYVTLFVACQMENPDAKPEVVEPDKCEGWYWITGTLVAKHHLETWPEKSVVVLEAREFCSGATGRNAGHCKPDQWRGFLSYEKSFGTQSALQILKNEQQTFENLVNYVREEGVDCDLWVGDTLDVPMTAEVADQARDIFERYQAAGGNVDHIKVTQDPGEAARISRIKGARACYAWSAATLQPWKLTAAIMRRNLQKGLDFNLQTWTTVRKVVPSSSSSSSSNKENASWVVQSDRGEIECARVVHATNAYSAAIEPSLFGLVWPTPHMCNKVVPPGSFAGSKALQHSYGVLLPGGGLFSINPRCTADGIVMVGGSNPGQRAFDAWLERHPERRADDSFSGVGVVTDAVRDFADRELEGWAGAATGPGQLYDYSWSGIIGRSLDGVPLVGELPGLPGQWVCAGHNGHGMARTFTAAPGLVGLMAGRSWEDVGLPDPYQLTAERLSKLNGVRKGKAGPLPS
;
A
#
# COMPACT_ATOMS: atom_id res chain seq x y z
N MET A 1 -10.87 52.06 10.73
CA MET A 1 -9.84 51.75 9.71
C MET A 1 -10.55 51.38 8.42
N ALA A 2 -10.00 51.70 7.24
CA ALA A 2 -10.53 51.14 6.00
C ALA A 2 -10.23 49.63 5.96
N THR A 3 -11.21 48.81 5.60
CA THR A 3 -10.97 47.39 5.29
C THR A 3 -10.06 47.30 4.07
N ALA A 4 -8.91 46.62 4.20
CA ALA A 4 -8.00 46.43 3.09
C ALA A 4 -8.73 45.80 1.90
N ALA A 5 -8.58 46.38 0.71
CA ALA A 5 -9.27 45.90 -0.48
C ALA A 5 -8.84 44.47 -0.81
N LYS A 6 -9.77 43.63 -1.27
CA LYS A 6 -9.46 42.31 -1.83
C LYS A 6 -8.86 42.48 -3.22
N ILE A 7 -7.55 42.76 -3.27
CA ILE A 7 -6.78 42.89 -4.52
C ILE A 7 -6.15 41.53 -4.87
N PRO A 8 -6.23 41.06 -6.14
CA PRO A 8 -5.48 39.90 -6.58
C PRO A 8 -3.97 40.13 -6.41
N ARG A 9 -3.22 39.09 -6.04
CA ARG A 9 -1.76 39.14 -5.88
C ARG A 9 -1.07 38.44 -7.04
N LEU A 10 0.03 39.01 -7.52
CA LEU A 10 0.88 38.35 -8.50
C LEU A 10 1.90 37.45 -7.78
N GLY A 11 2.00 36.19 -8.22
CA GLY A 11 3.05 35.27 -7.82
C GLY A 11 3.87 34.83 -9.03
N VAL A 12 5.09 34.34 -8.80
CA VAL A 12 5.98 33.82 -9.84
C VAL A 12 6.49 32.44 -9.42
N ALA A 13 6.55 31.50 -10.36
CA ALA A 13 6.93 30.10 -10.12
C ALA A 13 7.98 29.63 -11.14
N ALA A 14 9.16 29.23 -10.67
CA ALA A 14 10.32 28.90 -11.49
C ALA A 14 10.34 27.42 -11.92
N VAL A 15 9.88 27.15 -13.15
CA VAL A 15 9.88 25.81 -13.76
C VAL A 15 11.29 25.46 -14.24
N ILE A 16 12.08 24.86 -13.36
CA ILE A 16 13.49 24.51 -13.60
C ILE A 16 13.60 23.05 -14.02
N ARG A 17 14.44 22.76 -15.03
CA ARG A 17 14.69 21.40 -15.54
C ARG A 17 16.20 21.09 -15.54
N ASN A 18 16.59 19.94 -14.99
CA ASN A 18 17.99 19.50 -14.99
C ASN A 18 18.39 18.80 -16.31
N GLN A 19 19.68 18.42 -16.46
CA GLN A 19 20.16 17.73 -17.68
C GLN A 19 19.47 16.39 -17.96
N LYS A 20 19.01 15.68 -16.91
CA LYS A 20 18.28 14.40 -17.04
C LYS A 20 16.82 14.61 -17.46
N GLY A 21 16.37 15.85 -17.53
CA GLY A 21 15.02 16.21 -17.91
C GLY A 21 14.01 16.20 -16.77
N GLU A 22 14.47 16.07 -15.52
CA GLU A 22 13.66 16.08 -14.30
C GLU A 22 13.32 17.53 -13.91
N LEU A 23 12.13 17.76 -13.34
CA LEU A 23 11.69 19.08 -12.87
C LEU A 23 11.92 19.27 -11.37
N LEU A 24 12.30 20.48 -10.96
CA LEU A 24 12.50 20.82 -9.55
C LEU A 24 11.20 21.35 -8.91
N CYS A 25 10.68 20.60 -7.94
CA CYS A 25 9.53 21.01 -7.13
C CYS A 25 9.80 20.80 -5.64
N GLY A 26 9.44 21.78 -4.81
CA GLY A 26 9.34 21.65 -3.35
C GLY A 26 7.92 21.25 -2.93
N LYS A 27 7.76 20.75 -1.71
CA LYS A 27 6.45 20.55 -1.04
C LYS A 27 6.39 21.50 0.15
N ARG A 28 5.22 22.04 0.48
CA ARG A 28 5.04 23.09 1.51
C ARG A 28 4.57 22.49 2.85
N LEU A 29 5.02 23.01 3.99
CA LEU A 29 4.31 22.90 5.30
C LEU A 29 3.82 24.26 5.84
N ALA A 30 3.95 25.35 5.09
CA ALA A 30 3.32 26.62 5.47
C ALA A 30 1.78 26.45 5.54
N ALA A 31 1.13 27.05 6.54
CA ALA A 31 -0.30 26.86 6.87
C ALA A 31 -1.33 27.25 5.77
N HIS A 32 -0.87 27.66 4.59
CA HIS A 32 -1.69 27.80 3.38
C HIS A 32 -1.01 27.03 2.24
N GLY A 33 -1.67 26.01 1.70
CA GLY A 33 -1.07 25.06 0.76
C GLY A 33 -0.22 23.97 1.44
N HIS A 34 -0.39 23.75 2.75
CA HIS A 34 0.28 22.67 3.47
C HIS A 34 0.04 21.31 2.79
N GLY A 35 1.12 20.63 2.39
CA GLY A 35 1.10 19.35 1.70
C GLY A 35 1.18 19.42 0.17
N THR A 36 0.93 20.58 -0.46
CA THR A 36 0.97 20.69 -1.93
C THR A 36 2.39 20.85 -2.46
N TRP A 37 2.64 20.37 -3.68
CA TRP A 37 3.86 20.64 -4.43
C TRP A 37 3.81 22.04 -5.07
N GLN A 38 4.95 22.73 -5.08
CA GLN A 38 5.19 23.99 -5.79
C GLN A 38 6.49 23.90 -6.59
N PHE A 39 6.63 24.71 -7.63
CA PHE A 39 7.94 25.14 -8.11
C PHE A 39 8.50 26.20 -7.14
N PRO A 40 9.84 26.41 -7.07
CA PRO A 40 10.39 27.51 -6.30
C PRO A 40 9.77 28.85 -6.70
N GLY A 41 9.34 29.68 -5.74
CA GLY A 41 8.59 30.90 -6.10
C GLY A 41 7.75 31.57 -5.02
N GLY A 42 7.71 32.91 -5.10
CA GLY A 42 7.02 33.78 -4.15
C GLY A 42 6.25 34.92 -4.83
N HIS A 43 6.26 36.11 -4.22
CA HIS A 43 5.53 37.29 -4.69
C HIS A 43 6.42 38.15 -5.59
N LEU A 44 5.83 38.74 -6.65
CA LEU A 44 6.56 39.72 -7.46
C LEU A 44 6.70 41.04 -6.69
N ASP A 45 7.93 41.50 -6.48
CA ASP A 45 8.19 42.76 -5.80
C ASP A 45 7.92 44.00 -6.69
N PHE A 46 7.68 45.16 -6.06
CA PHE A 46 7.34 46.38 -6.78
C PHE A 46 8.54 46.90 -7.61
N GLY A 47 8.40 46.85 -8.94
CA GLY A 47 9.45 47.22 -9.90
C GLY A 47 10.37 46.05 -10.31
N GLU A 48 10.17 44.87 -9.73
CA GLU A 48 10.83 43.63 -10.16
C GLU A 48 10.22 43.13 -11.48
N THR A 49 11.00 42.42 -12.30
CA THR A 49 10.46 41.70 -13.47
C THR A 49 10.13 40.26 -13.07
N TYR A 50 9.08 39.67 -13.66
CA TYR A 50 8.73 38.27 -13.38
C TYR A 50 9.82 37.27 -13.80
N PHE A 51 10.82 37.67 -14.59
CA PHE A 51 12.02 36.88 -14.81
C PHE A 51 13.03 37.00 -13.65
N ALA A 52 13.35 38.22 -13.20
CA ALA A 52 14.23 38.44 -12.05
C ALA A 52 13.68 37.79 -10.75
N CYS A 53 12.36 37.88 -10.53
CA CYS A 53 11.67 37.22 -9.42
C CYS A 53 11.87 35.69 -9.45
N ALA A 54 11.73 35.05 -10.62
CA ALA A 54 11.94 33.61 -10.76
C ALA A 54 13.40 33.21 -10.47
N GLU A 55 14.38 34.04 -10.86
CA GLU A 55 15.80 33.82 -10.58
C GLU A 55 16.13 34.00 -9.09
N ARG A 56 15.57 35.05 -8.46
CA ARG A 56 15.74 35.36 -7.03
C ARG A 56 15.14 34.29 -6.13
N GLU A 57 13.85 34.01 -6.26
CA GLU A 57 13.12 33.05 -5.42
C GLU A 57 13.73 31.64 -5.52
N THR A 58 14.24 31.26 -6.70
CA THR A 58 14.97 29.99 -6.87
C THR A 58 16.25 29.95 -6.03
N LEU A 59 17.04 31.02 -6.06
CA LEU A 59 18.28 31.12 -5.30
C LEU A 59 18.01 31.14 -3.78
N GLU A 60 16.93 31.79 -3.36
CA GLU A 60 16.49 31.92 -1.96
C GLU A 60 15.93 30.59 -1.41
N GLU A 61 15.00 29.92 -2.11
CA GLU A 61 14.38 28.67 -1.63
C GLU A 61 15.25 27.41 -1.86
N THR A 62 16.21 27.41 -2.81
CA THR A 62 16.93 26.18 -3.23
C THR A 62 18.45 26.29 -3.32
N GLY A 63 19.03 27.49 -3.19
CA GLY A 63 20.47 27.73 -3.39
C GLY A 63 20.95 27.64 -4.84
N LEU A 64 20.10 27.27 -5.80
CA LEU A 64 20.47 27.13 -7.21
C LEU A 64 20.48 28.48 -7.93
N LYS A 65 21.56 28.73 -8.69
CA LYS A 65 21.58 29.80 -9.69
C LYS A 65 20.96 29.31 -10.99
N VAL A 66 19.95 30.04 -11.44
CA VAL A 66 19.22 29.77 -12.67
C VAL A 66 19.03 31.06 -13.46
N LYS A 67 18.80 30.92 -14.77
CA LYS A 67 18.46 32.01 -15.68
C LYS A 67 17.06 31.80 -16.25
N ALA A 68 16.21 32.81 -16.14
CA ALA A 68 14.86 32.80 -16.71
C ALA A 68 14.92 32.93 -18.24
N VAL A 69 14.13 32.10 -18.93
CA VAL A 69 14.17 31.97 -20.40
C VAL A 69 12.86 32.40 -21.05
N LYS A 70 11.73 31.98 -20.51
CA LYS A 70 10.39 32.32 -21.05
C LYS A 70 9.28 32.10 -20.03
N LEU A 71 8.20 32.85 -20.15
CA LEU A 71 6.91 32.50 -19.55
C LEU A 71 6.38 31.23 -20.23
N VAL A 72 5.85 30.27 -19.47
CA VAL A 72 5.30 29.00 -19.96
C VAL A 72 3.86 28.73 -19.52
N GLY A 73 3.34 29.47 -18.55
CA GLY A 73 1.94 29.36 -18.12
C GLY A 73 1.52 30.53 -17.24
N VAL A 74 0.21 30.73 -17.14
CA VAL A 74 -0.43 31.65 -16.20
C VAL A 74 -1.64 30.95 -15.60
N THR A 75 -1.73 30.89 -14.28
CA THR A 75 -2.94 30.43 -13.57
C THR A 75 -3.64 31.61 -12.90
N ASN A 76 -4.93 31.43 -12.61
CA ASN A 76 -5.78 32.43 -11.97
C ASN A 76 -6.53 31.73 -10.83
N ASP A 77 -5.86 31.65 -9.68
CA ASP A 77 -6.18 30.76 -8.57
C ASP A 77 -7.00 31.51 -7.52
N ILE A 78 -8.31 31.27 -7.52
CA ILE A 78 -9.26 31.88 -6.59
C ILE A 78 -9.54 30.88 -5.46
N PHE A 79 -9.01 31.17 -4.27
CA PHE A 79 -9.18 30.38 -3.06
C PHE A 79 -10.25 31.03 -2.18
N GLU A 80 -11.52 30.78 -2.50
CA GLU A 80 -12.68 31.43 -1.87
C GLU A 80 -12.70 31.20 -0.34
N ASP A 81 -12.45 29.96 0.09
CA ASP A 81 -12.46 29.51 1.49
C ASP A 81 -11.53 30.30 2.42
N VAL A 82 -10.41 30.82 1.87
CA VAL A 82 -9.41 31.62 2.59
C VAL A 82 -9.34 33.07 2.09
N GLY A 83 -10.29 33.48 1.24
CA GLY A 83 -10.44 34.84 0.73
C GLY A 83 -9.25 35.36 -0.07
N LYS A 84 -8.47 34.48 -0.73
CA LYS A 84 -7.25 34.82 -1.46
C LYS A 84 -7.43 34.60 -2.96
N HIS A 85 -6.84 35.48 -3.77
CA HIS A 85 -6.82 35.37 -5.22
C HIS A 85 -5.39 35.64 -5.70
N TYR A 86 -4.83 34.67 -6.41
CA TYR A 86 -3.51 34.74 -7.03
C TYR A 86 -3.61 34.68 -8.55
N VAL A 87 -2.71 35.42 -9.21
CA VAL A 87 -2.37 35.19 -10.62
C VAL A 87 -0.90 34.77 -10.63
N THR A 88 -0.65 33.51 -10.99
CA THR A 88 0.68 32.89 -10.84
C THR A 88 1.33 32.76 -12.22
N LEU A 89 2.49 33.38 -12.40
CA LEU A 89 3.29 33.36 -13.63
C LEU A 89 4.31 32.22 -13.56
N PHE A 90 4.17 31.21 -14.42
CA PHE A 90 5.11 30.10 -14.50
C PHE A 90 6.20 30.44 -15.51
N VAL A 91 7.45 30.53 -15.04
CA VAL A 91 8.62 30.94 -15.83
C VAL A 91 9.57 29.77 -15.95
N ALA A 92 9.89 29.34 -17.17
CA ALA A 92 10.89 28.30 -17.39
C ALA A 92 12.30 28.88 -17.22
N CYS A 93 13.10 28.24 -16.37
CA CYS A 93 14.47 28.63 -16.03
C CYS A 93 15.46 27.51 -16.36
N GLN A 94 16.69 27.88 -16.74
CA GLN A 94 17.81 26.97 -16.99
C GLN A 94 18.86 27.13 -15.88
N MET A 95 19.42 26.03 -15.39
CA MET A 95 20.47 26.05 -14.37
C MET A 95 21.78 26.61 -14.94
N GLU A 96 22.42 27.56 -14.25
CA GLU A 96 23.72 28.12 -14.69
C GLU A 96 24.87 27.11 -14.53
N ASN A 97 24.85 26.35 -13.43
CA ASN A 97 25.67 25.16 -13.24
C ASN A 97 24.79 23.91 -13.36
N PRO A 98 24.90 23.12 -14.44
CA PRO A 98 24.04 21.96 -14.66
C PRO A 98 24.23 20.80 -13.66
N ASP A 99 25.39 20.74 -12.99
CA ASP A 99 25.75 19.69 -12.04
C ASP A 99 25.42 20.05 -10.57
N ALA A 100 24.91 21.27 -10.33
CA ALA A 100 24.48 21.70 -9.01
C ALA A 100 23.27 20.89 -8.52
N LYS A 101 23.28 20.49 -7.25
CA LYS A 101 22.19 19.74 -6.61
C LYS A 101 21.39 20.67 -5.69
N PRO A 102 20.06 20.62 -5.71
CA PRO A 102 19.25 21.34 -4.74
C PRO A 102 19.42 20.71 -3.35
N GLU A 103 19.51 21.54 -2.33
CA GLU A 103 19.48 21.14 -0.92
C GLU A 103 18.19 21.61 -0.27
N VAL A 104 17.73 20.94 0.79
CA VAL A 104 16.51 21.33 1.51
C VAL A 104 16.88 22.40 2.54
N VAL A 105 16.91 23.66 2.08
CA VAL A 105 17.34 24.82 2.89
C VAL A 105 16.37 25.10 4.05
N GLU A 106 15.10 24.72 3.91
CA GLU A 106 14.04 24.89 4.92
C GLU A 106 13.43 23.52 5.31
N PRO A 107 14.09 22.73 6.18
CA PRO A 107 13.68 21.36 6.51
C PRO A 107 12.34 21.28 7.25
N ASP A 108 12.00 22.31 8.03
CA ASP A 108 10.69 22.52 8.66
C ASP A 108 9.54 22.79 7.66
N LYS A 109 9.75 22.53 6.36
CA LYS A 109 8.75 22.65 5.29
C LYS A 109 8.43 21.39 4.44
N CYS A 110 8.90 20.14 4.70
CA CYS A 110 8.54 18.95 3.84
C CYS A 110 8.63 17.50 4.46
N GLU A 111 7.68 16.56 4.14
CA GLU A 111 7.65 15.08 4.46
C GLU A 111 6.88 14.17 3.40
N GLY A 112 6.37 12.92 3.66
CA GLY A 112 5.64 12.00 2.68
C GLY A 112 4.91 10.72 3.24
N TRP A 113 4.34 9.65 2.56
CA TRP A 113 3.99 9.14 1.16
C TRP A 113 3.77 7.54 1.19
N TYR A 114 3.48 6.54 0.27
CA TYR A 114 2.95 6.15 -1.11
C TYR A 114 2.76 4.54 -1.37
N TRP A 115 2.45 3.94 -2.59
CA TRP A 115 1.69 2.61 -2.94
C TRP A 115 2.36 1.40 -3.69
N ILE A 116 1.88 0.12 -3.51
CA ILE A 116 2.48 -1.14 -4.08
C ILE A 116 1.93 -1.79 -5.38
N THR A 117 0.68 -2.29 -5.47
CA THR A 117 0.35 -3.34 -6.46
C THR A 117 0.46 -2.83 -7.90
N GLY A 118 -0.15 -1.68 -8.20
CA GLY A 118 -0.03 -1.05 -9.52
C GLY A 118 1.40 -0.65 -9.88
N THR A 119 2.23 -0.34 -8.88
CA THR A 119 3.65 0.01 -9.03
C THR A 119 4.49 -1.17 -9.53
N LEU A 120 4.22 -2.39 -9.05
CA LEU A 120 4.86 -3.61 -9.54
C LEU A 120 4.34 -4.03 -10.92
N VAL A 121 3.04 -3.89 -11.19
CA VAL A 121 2.49 -4.12 -12.54
C VAL A 121 3.13 -3.16 -13.55
N ALA A 122 3.20 -1.87 -13.22
CA ALA A 122 3.87 -0.86 -14.05
C ALA A 122 5.35 -1.19 -14.29
N LYS A 123 6.10 -1.57 -13.25
CA LYS A 123 7.50 -2.01 -13.37
C LYS A 123 7.63 -3.13 -14.41
N HIS A 124 6.90 -4.22 -14.21
CA HIS A 124 7.02 -5.39 -15.08
C HIS A 124 6.47 -5.15 -16.49
N HIS A 125 5.47 -4.27 -16.66
CA HIS A 125 4.99 -3.85 -17.98
C HIS A 125 6.08 -3.10 -18.75
N LEU A 126 6.80 -2.18 -18.12
CA LEU A 126 7.93 -1.43 -18.71
C LEU A 126 9.18 -2.30 -18.96
N GLU A 127 9.28 -3.46 -18.31
CA GLU A 127 10.33 -4.47 -18.55
C GLU A 127 9.94 -5.43 -19.67
N THR A 128 8.65 -5.76 -19.81
CA THR A 128 8.12 -6.69 -20.83
C THR A 128 7.91 -5.99 -22.18
N TRP A 129 7.49 -4.72 -22.15
CA TRP A 129 7.28 -3.90 -23.34
C TRP A 129 7.87 -2.48 -23.15
N PRO A 130 9.19 -2.31 -23.33
CA PRO A 130 9.85 -1.00 -23.22
C PRO A 130 9.34 0.05 -24.23
N GLU A 131 8.63 -0.38 -25.29
CA GLU A 131 8.07 0.45 -26.35
C GLU A 131 6.60 0.85 -26.13
N LYS A 132 6.02 0.53 -24.97
CA LYS A 132 4.62 0.84 -24.64
C LYS A 132 4.51 1.87 -23.53
N SER A 133 3.73 2.92 -23.78
CA SER A 133 3.38 3.90 -22.78
C SER A 133 2.48 3.30 -21.69
N VAL A 134 2.72 3.69 -20.44
CA VAL A 134 1.93 3.28 -19.27
C VAL A 134 1.49 4.51 -18.49
N VAL A 135 0.18 4.62 -18.25
CA VAL A 135 -0.40 5.64 -17.37
C VAL A 135 -0.93 4.97 -16.10
N VAL A 136 -0.50 5.45 -14.93
CA VAL A 136 -1.01 5.05 -13.62
C VAL A 136 -1.88 6.19 -13.08
N LEU A 137 -3.16 5.90 -12.83
CA LEU A 137 -4.12 6.84 -12.26
C LEU A 137 -4.37 6.49 -10.80
N GLU A 138 -4.27 7.49 -9.92
CA GLU A 138 -4.53 7.37 -8.48
C GLU A 138 -5.51 8.45 -8.04
N ALA A 139 -6.57 8.07 -7.32
CA ALA A 139 -7.66 8.98 -6.92
C ALA A 139 -7.24 10.08 -5.92
N ARG A 140 -6.16 9.87 -5.17
CA ARG A 140 -5.62 10.80 -4.16
C ARG A 140 -4.11 10.93 -4.36
N GLU A 141 -3.38 11.27 -3.31
CA GLU A 141 -1.99 10.86 -3.17
C GLU A 141 -1.81 9.37 -3.46
N PHE A 142 -0.72 9.06 -4.18
CA PHE A 142 -0.08 7.74 -4.23
C PHE A 142 0.05 7.25 -2.76
N CYS A 143 -0.16 5.96 -2.45
CA CYS A 143 -0.83 5.48 -1.20
C CYS A 143 -1.02 6.43 -0.02
N SER A 144 -2.15 7.11 -0.10
CA SER A 144 -3.01 7.49 1.01
C SER A 144 -3.75 6.32 1.69
N GLY A 145 -3.64 5.08 1.18
CA GLY A 145 -4.47 3.92 1.53
C GLY A 145 -3.72 2.71 2.13
N ALA A 146 -4.20 1.49 1.88
CA ALA A 146 -3.83 0.28 2.64
C ALA A 146 -2.36 -0.17 2.56
N THR A 147 -1.58 0.17 1.52
CA THR A 147 -0.15 -0.16 1.50
C THR A 147 0.64 0.72 2.46
N GLY A 148 0.67 2.04 2.23
CA GLY A 148 1.40 2.97 3.09
C GLY A 148 0.90 2.96 4.55
N ARG A 149 -0.34 2.50 4.77
CA ARG A 149 -0.99 2.40 6.08
C ARG A 149 -0.94 1.01 6.73
N ASN A 150 -0.22 0.02 6.18
CA ASN A 150 -0.02 -1.27 6.86
C ASN A 150 1.28 -1.32 7.68
N ALA A 151 1.35 -2.30 8.61
CA ALA A 151 2.42 -2.44 9.60
C ALA A 151 3.82 -2.74 9.02
N GLY A 152 3.92 -3.18 7.76
CA GLY A 152 5.20 -3.52 7.12
C GLY A 152 5.50 -5.00 6.97
N HIS A 153 4.61 -5.90 7.39
CA HIS A 153 4.90 -7.32 7.52
C HIS A 153 4.84 -8.06 6.17
N CYS A 154 6.00 -8.49 5.68
CA CYS A 154 6.12 -9.52 4.64
C CYS A 154 6.37 -10.87 5.35
N LYS A 155 5.30 -11.43 5.92
CA LYS A 155 5.28 -12.77 6.52
C LYS A 155 4.54 -13.71 5.59
N PRO A 156 5.21 -14.70 4.99
CA PRO A 156 4.51 -15.76 4.27
C PRO A 156 3.76 -16.63 5.27
N ASP A 157 2.53 -17.04 4.95
CA ASP A 157 1.91 -18.16 5.67
C ASP A 157 2.61 -19.45 5.28
N GLN A 158 3.00 -20.26 6.27
CA GLN A 158 3.79 -21.48 6.06
C GLN A 158 3.11 -22.75 6.57
N TRP A 159 1.96 -22.65 7.25
CA TRP A 159 1.22 -23.80 7.77
C TRP A 159 -0.17 -23.42 8.26
N ARG A 160 -0.28 -22.29 8.99
CA ARG A 160 -1.48 -21.84 9.71
C ARG A 160 -2.72 -21.71 8.82
N GLY A 161 -2.56 -21.27 7.57
CA GLY A 161 -3.64 -21.19 6.61
C GLY A 161 -4.10 -22.54 6.01
N PHE A 162 -3.31 -23.60 6.18
CA PHE A 162 -3.42 -24.83 5.38
C PHE A 162 -4.81 -25.47 5.39
N LEU A 163 -5.40 -25.75 6.57
CA LEU A 163 -6.73 -26.37 6.65
C LEU A 163 -7.83 -25.53 5.99
N SER A 164 -7.70 -24.19 6.03
CA SER A 164 -8.68 -23.29 5.41
C SER A 164 -8.55 -23.31 3.88
N TYR A 165 -7.34 -23.37 3.35
CA TYR A 165 -7.11 -23.48 1.92
C TYR A 165 -7.47 -24.89 1.40
N GLU A 166 -7.11 -25.95 2.14
CA GLU A 166 -7.46 -27.34 1.81
C GLU A 166 -8.99 -27.53 1.76
N LYS A 167 -9.74 -27.00 2.73
CA LYS A 167 -11.20 -27.05 2.75
C LYS A 167 -11.86 -26.30 1.57
N SER A 168 -11.25 -25.21 1.09
CA SER A 168 -11.80 -24.39 0.00
C SER A 168 -11.38 -24.84 -1.41
N PHE A 169 -10.17 -25.39 -1.55
CA PHE A 169 -9.51 -25.61 -2.85
C PHE A 169 -8.86 -26.99 -3.01
N GLY A 170 -8.78 -27.80 -1.95
CA GLY A 170 -8.08 -29.09 -1.93
C GLY A 170 -6.59 -28.98 -1.62
N THR A 171 -6.00 -30.12 -1.27
CA THR A 171 -4.62 -30.26 -0.76
C THR A 171 -3.57 -29.61 -1.66
N GLN A 172 -3.57 -29.93 -2.96
CA GLN A 172 -2.52 -29.46 -3.88
C GLN A 172 -2.51 -27.93 -4.02
N SER A 173 -3.69 -27.33 -4.21
CA SER A 173 -3.82 -25.88 -4.29
C SER A 173 -3.51 -25.18 -2.97
N ALA A 174 -3.77 -25.81 -1.82
CA ALA A 174 -3.33 -25.30 -0.52
C ALA A 174 -1.80 -25.28 -0.38
N LEU A 175 -1.10 -26.30 -0.87
CA LEU A 175 0.37 -26.34 -0.93
C LEU A 175 0.93 -25.27 -1.88
N GLN A 176 0.32 -25.09 -3.06
CA GLN A 176 0.69 -24.03 -4.01
C GLN A 176 0.62 -22.64 -3.36
N ILE A 177 -0.47 -22.33 -2.63
CA ILE A 177 -0.66 -21.01 -1.98
C ILE A 177 0.48 -20.73 -0.98
N LEU A 178 0.78 -21.66 -0.07
CA LEU A 178 1.82 -21.48 0.94
C LEU A 178 3.23 -21.39 0.32
N LYS A 179 3.51 -22.17 -0.73
CA LYS A 179 4.75 -22.08 -1.52
C LYS A 179 4.85 -20.73 -2.25
N ASN A 180 3.76 -20.21 -2.79
CA ASN A 180 3.73 -18.93 -3.48
C ASN A 180 3.96 -17.75 -2.53
N GLU A 181 3.42 -17.78 -1.31
CA GLU A 181 3.73 -16.74 -0.33
C GLU A 181 5.22 -16.75 0.06
N GLN A 182 5.83 -17.94 0.26
CA GLN A 182 7.27 -18.06 0.49
C GLN A 182 8.11 -17.47 -0.66
N GLN A 183 7.81 -17.87 -1.90
CA GLN A 183 8.49 -17.31 -3.08
C GLN A 183 8.32 -15.80 -3.19
N THR A 184 7.18 -15.26 -2.76
CA THR A 184 6.90 -13.82 -2.79
C THR A 184 7.74 -13.06 -1.76
N PHE A 185 7.93 -13.63 -0.57
CA PHE A 185 8.85 -13.11 0.45
C PHE A 185 10.30 -13.10 -0.04
N GLU A 186 10.77 -14.20 -0.63
CA GLU A 186 12.12 -14.32 -1.20
C GLU A 186 12.35 -13.29 -2.33
N ASN A 187 11.41 -13.19 -3.27
CA ASN A 187 11.46 -12.22 -4.37
C ASN A 187 11.53 -10.77 -3.86
N LEU A 188 10.78 -10.43 -2.81
CA LEU A 188 10.81 -9.09 -2.22
C LEU A 188 12.15 -8.81 -1.54
N VAL A 189 12.64 -9.73 -0.70
CA VAL A 189 13.90 -9.56 0.03
C VAL A 189 15.11 -9.48 -0.91
N ASN A 190 15.13 -10.31 -1.96
CA ASN A 190 16.18 -10.28 -2.97
C ASN A 190 16.14 -8.96 -3.75
N TYR A 191 14.97 -8.54 -4.25
CA TYR A 191 14.81 -7.26 -4.95
C TYR A 191 15.30 -6.06 -4.11
N VAL A 192 14.94 -6.01 -2.82
CA VAL A 192 15.38 -4.93 -1.93
C VAL A 192 16.90 -4.91 -1.75
N ARG A 193 17.54 -6.08 -1.61
CA ARG A 193 18.98 -6.21 -1.40
C ARG A 193 19.78 -5.92 -2.67
N GLU A 194 19.42 -6.56 -3.77
CA GLU A 194 20.08 -6.44 -5.08
C GLU A 194 20.01 -5.02 -5.62
N GLU A 195 18.85 -4.37 -5.46
CA GLU A 195 18.66 -2.99 -5.93
C GLU A 195 18.92 -1.92 -4.86
N GLY A 196 19.50 -2.28 -3.71
CA GLY A 196 19.90 -1.33 -2.66
C GLY A 196 18.77 -0.41 -2.18
N VAL A 197 17.55 -0.95 -2.03
CA VAL A 197 16.37 -0.14 -1.67
C VAL A 197 16.39 0.16 -0.18
N ASP A 198 16.61 1.42 0.19
CA ASP A 198 16.26 1.89 1.53
C ASP A 198 14.73 1.79 1.69
N CYS A 199 14.29 0.75 2.39
CA CYS A 199 12.93 0.63 2.90
C CYS A 199 12.86 0.14 4.35
N ASP A 200 13.87 0.44 5.16
CA ASP A 200 13.98 -0.03 6.56
C ASP A 200 13.79 -1.56 6.67
N LEU A 201 14.35 -2.34 5.74
CA LEU A 201 14.18 -3.79 5.68
C LEU A 201 14.91 -4.48 6.85
N TRP A 202 14.13 -5.10 7.71
CA TRP A 202 14.58 -6.13 8.63
C TRP A 202 14.18 -7.52 8.08
N VAL A 203 15.06 -8.51 8.27
CA VAL A 203 14.80 -9.93 7.93
C VAL A 203 15.29 -10.78 9.09
N GLY A 204 14.46 -11.70 9.57
CA GLY A 204 14.80 -12.59 10.67
C GLY A 204 13.64 -13.52 11.04
N ASP A 205 13.76 -14.21 12.17
CA ASP A 205 12.72 -15.14 12.63
C ASP A 205 11.43 -14.38 13.02
N THR A 206 10.32 -14.65 12.33
CA THR A 206 8.97 -14.38 12.83
C THR A 206 8.47 -15.54 13.68
N LEU A 207 7.67 -15.25 14.71
CA LEU A 207 7.15 -16.22 15.66
C LEU A 207 5.61 -16.25 15.60
N ASP A 208 5.01 -17.39 15.24
CA ASP A 208 3.60 -17.64 15.55
C ASP A 208 3.48 -18.30 16.93
N VAL A 209 2.69 -17.69 17.82
CA VAL A 209 2.70 -17.97 19.27
C VAL A 209 1.29 -18.27 19.78
N PRO A 210 0.90 -19.55 19.92
CA PRO A 210 -0.30 -19.96 20.65
C PRO A 210 -0.31 -19.53 22.12
N MET A 211 -1.42 -18.91 22.56
CA MET A 211 -1.58 -18.38 23.92
C MET A 211 -2.43 -19.26 24.87
N THR A 212 -3.03 -20.34 24.37
CA THR A 212 -3.85 -21.27 25.17
C THR A 212 -3.55 -22.70 24.75
N ALA A 213 -3.85 -23.68 25.61
CA ALA A 213 -3.68 -25.10 25.27
C ALA A 213 -4.49 -25.46 24.02
N GLU A 214 -5.78 -25.10 23.98
CA GLU A 214 -6.67 -25.27 22.83
C GLU A 214 -6.06 -24.76 21.50
N VAL A 215 -5.47 -23.56 21.51
CA VAL A 215 -4.85 -22.97 20.32
C VAL A 215 -3.49 -23.61 19.99
N ALA A 216 -2.76 -24.13 20.98
CA ALA A 216 -1.51 -24.87 20.76
C ALA A 216 -1.79 -26.26 20.17
N ASP A 217 -2.84 -26.94 20.65
CA ASP A 217 -3.35 -28.18 20.08
C ASP A 217 -3.80 -27.97 18.64
N GLN A 218 -4.67 -26.98 18.39
CA GLN A 218 -5.07 -26.60 17.02
C GLN A 218 -3.87 -26.26 16.13
N ALA A 219 -2.86 -25.55 16.65
CA ALA A 219 -1.67 -25.21 15.88
C ALA A 219 -0.84 -26.45 15.50
N ARG A 220 -0.65 -27.38 16.43
CA ARG A 220 0.01 -28.67 16.18
C ARG A 220 -0.77 -29.50 15.16
N ASP A 221 -2.08 -29.65 15.33
CA ASP A 221 -2.92 -30.45 14.43
C ASP A 221 -2.91 -29.88 12.99
N ILE A 222 -2.92 -28.55 12.82
CA ILE A 222 -2.76 -27.90 11.50
C ILE A 222 -1.36 -28.18 10.91
N PHE A 223 -0.31 -28.05 11.72
CA PHE A 223 1.09 -28.20 11.30
C PHE A 223 1.41 -29.64 10.89
N GLU A 224 1.01 -30.63 11.70
CA GLU A 224 1.15 -32.05 11.39
C GLU A 224 0.35 -32.43 10.14
N ARG A 225 -0.87 -31.89 9.98
CA ARG A 225 -1.68 -32.13 8.77
C ARG A 225 -1.09 -31.49 7.51
N TYR A 226 -0.42 -30.34 7.63
CA TYR A 226 0.37 -29.72 6.54
C TYR A 226 1.61 -30.55 6.18
N GLN A 227 2.39 -31.00 7.18
CA GLN A 227 3.54 -31.88 6.95
C GLN A 227 3.11 -33.19 6.26
N ALA A 228 2.04 -33.82 6.75
CA ALA A 228 1.44 -35.02 6.17
C ALA A 228 0.82 -34.82 4.76
N ALA A 229 0.67 -33.58 4.30
CA ALA A 229 0.30 -33.27 2.91
C ALA A 229 1.49 -33.22 1.95
N GLY A 230 2.74 -33.29 2.46
CA GLY A 230 3.94 -32.95 1.71
C GLY A 230 4.34 -31.47 1.81
N GLY A 231 3.85 -30.76 2.84
CA GLY A 231 4.32 -29.42 3.19
C GLY A 231 5.75 -29.42 3.69
N ASN A 232 6.57 -28.47 3.24
CA ASN A 232 7.94 -28.31 3.73
C ASN A 232 7.90 -27.62 5.10
N VAL A 233 8.49 -28.27 6.11
CA VAL A 233 8.58 -27.75 7.47
C VAL A 233 10.02 -27.68 8.00
N ASP A 234 11.02 -28.08 7.20
CA ASP A 234 12.41 -28.27 7.65
C ASP A 234 13.08 -26.96 8.10
N HIS A 235 12.57 -25.82 7.63
CA HIS A 235 12.99 -24.46 8.01
C HIS A 235 12.23 -23.86 9.19
N ILE A 236 11.21 -24.57 9.73
CA ILE A 236 10.33 -24.07 10.79
C ILE A 236 10.74 -24.68 12.14
N LYS A 237 11.29 -23.86 13.02
CA LYS A 237 11.72 -24.25 14.37
C LYS A 237 10.47 -24.32 15.25
N VAL A 238 10.17 -25.49 15.81
CA VAL A 238 8.96 -25.69 16.64
C VAL A 238 9.35 -25.94 18.09
N THR A 239 8.76 -25.18 19.00
CA THR A 239 8.90 -25.33 20.46
C THR A 239 7.54 -25.62 21.07
N GLN A 240 7.38 -26.79 21.69
CA GLN A 240 6.14 -27.22 22.37
C GLN A 240 6.21 -27.10 23.91
N ASP A 241 7.37 -26.77 24.48
CA ASP A 241 7.49 -26.45 25.90
C ASP A 241 7.01 -25.00 26.16
N PRO A 242 6.04 -24.75 27.05
CA PRO A 242 5.54 -23.41 27.33
C PRO A 242 6.58 -22.46 27.93
N GLY A 243 7.52 -22.97 28.74
CA GLY A 243 8.54 -22.15 29.39
C GLY A 243 9.57 -21.61 28.38
N GLU A 244 10.07 -22.49 27.52
CA GLU A 244 10.96 -22.13 26.43
C GLU A 244 10.24 -21.30 25.35
N ALA A 245 8.97 -21.59 25.04
CA ALA A 245 8.16 -20.77 24.14
C ALA A 245 7.96 -19.34 24.70
N ALA A 246 7.72 -19.19 26.00
CA ALA A 246 7.66 -17.88 26.66
C ALA A 246 9.02 -17.18 26.67
N ARG A 247 10.13 -17.92 26.87
CA ARG A 247 11.50 -17.37 26.84
C ARG A 247 11.91 -16.87 25.45
N ILE A 248 11.58 -17.61 24.40
CA ILE A 248 11.87 -17.24 23.00
C ILE A 248 10.99 -16.06 22.58
N SER A 249 9.68 -16.13 22.81
CA SER A 249 8.75 -15.07 22.38
C SER A 249 8.80 -13.80 23.23
N ARG A 250 9.19 -13.91 24.50
CA ARG A 250 9.04 -12.89 25.57
C ARG A 250 7.57 -12.55 25.88
N ILE A 251 6.68 -13.52 25.66
CA ILE A 251 5.24 -13.45 25.92
C ILE A 251 4.88 -14.44 27.03
N LYS A 252 4.36 -13.95 28.16
CA LYS A 252 4.14 -14.72 29.40
C LYS A 252 3.18 -15.89 29.23
N GLY A 253 2.09 -15.69 28.48
CA GLY A 253 1.06 -16.72 28.25
C GLY A 253 1.36 -17.72 27.13
N ALA A 254 2.53 -17.67 26.50
CA ALA A 254 2.89 -18.55 25.39
C ALA A 254 2.82 -20.05 25.77
N ARG A 255 2.34 -20.88 24.85
CA ARG A 255 2.18 -22.34 25.01
C ARG A 255 2.99 -23.15 24.02
N ALA A 256 3.19 -22.60 22.83
CA ALA A 256 4.10 -23.11 21.82
C ALA A 256 4.71 -21.92 21.06
N CYS A 257 5.72 -22.16 20.24
CA CYS A 257 6.32 -21.17 19.35
C CYS A 257 6.72 -21.84 18.03
N TYR A 258 6.35 -21.23 16.91
CA TYR A 258 6.69 -21.68 15.56
C TYR A 258 7.48 -20.56 14.87
N ALA A 259 8.77 -20.78 14.60
CA ALA A 259 9.70 -19.74 14.13
C ALA A 259 10.26 -20.02 12.74
N TRP A 260 10.17 -19.05 11.83
CA TRP A 260 10.74 -19.12 10.47
C TRP A 260 11.13 -17.74 9.93
N SER A 261 11.87 -17.68 8.83
CA SER A 261 12.32 -16.41 8.24
C SER A 261 11.17 -15.60 7.63
N ALA A 262 11.08 -14.31 7.97
CA ALA A 262 10.17 -13.33 7.39
C ALA A 262 10.82 -11.93 7.38
N ALA A 263 10.10 -10.92 6.89
CA ALA A 263 10.59 -9.54 6.83
C ALA A 263 9.59 -8.50 7.37
N THR A 264 10.12 -7.41 7.92
CA THR A 264 9.39 -6.14 8.13
C THR A 264 10.10 -5.03 7.37
N LEU A 265 9.35 -4.14 6.75
CA LEU A 265 9.87 -3.02 5.94
C LEU A 265 8.86 -1.87 5.89
N GLN A 266 9.24 -0.67 5.48
CA GLN A 266 8.27 0.40 5.18
C GLN A 266 7.62 0.10 3.82
N PRO A 267 6.31 -0.22 3.76
CA PRO A 267 5.64 -0.50 2.48
C PRO A 267 5.70 0.70 1.55
N TRP A 268 5.67 1.93 2.10
CA TRP A 268 5.92 3.10 1.28
C TRP A 268 7.33 3.08 0.70
N LYS A 269 8.39 3.18 1.51
CA LYS A 269 9.75 3.45 1.00
C LYS A 269 10.14 2.51 -0.15
N LEU A 270 9.81 1.21 -0.03
CA LEU A 270 9.99 0.20 -1.09
C LEU A 270 9.34 0.64 -2.41
N THR A 271 8.09 1.05 -2.34
CA THR A 271 7.29 1.43 -3.50
C THR A 271 7.60 2.83 -4.03
N ALA A 272 8.10 3.73 -3.17
CA ALA A 272 8.73 4.98 -3.57
C ALA A 272 9.91 4.69 -4.51
N ALA A 273 10.78 3.76 -4.14
CA ALA A 273 11.95 3.40 -4.93
C ALA A 273 11.55 2.78 -6.28
N ILE A 274 10.62 1.83 -6.29
CA ILE A 274 10.13 1.21 -7.54
C ILE A 274 9.46 2.27 -8.44
N MET A 275 8.58 3.12 -7.91
CA MET A 275 7.89 4.14 -8.72
C MET A 275 8.84 5.20 -9.25
N ARG A 276 9.87 5.60 -8.48
CA ARG A 276 10.93 6.49 -8.97
C ARG A 276 11.70 5.86 -10.15
N ARG A 277 11.97 4.55 -10.11
CA ARG A 277 12.58 3.81 -11.25
C ARG A 277 11.65 3.73 -12.46
N ASN A 278 10.34 3.58 -12.26
CA ASN A 278 9.37 3.65 -13.36
C ASN A 278 9.35 5.04 -14.01
N LEU A 279 9.34 6.12 -13.22
CA LEU A 279 9.40 7.51 -13.69
C LEU A 279 10.70 7.84 -14.46
N GLN A 280 11.81 7.16 -14.14
CA GLN A 280 13.07 7.28 -14.87
C GLN A 280 13.04 6.68 -16.29
N LYS A 281 11.96 6.00 -16.69
CA LYS A 281 11.76 5.56 -18.09
C LYS A 281 11.37 6.71 -19.05
N GLY A 282 11.06 7.90 -18.53
CA GLY A 282 10.81 9.08 -19.35
C GLY A 282 9.36 9.24 -19.77
N LEU A 283 9.12 9.79 -20.97
CA LEU A 283 7.79 10.23 -21.43
C LEU A 283 6.77 9.08 -21.55
N ASP A 284 7.26 7.85 -21.72
CA ASP A 284 6.44 6.64 -21.82
C ASP A 284 5.92 6.14 -20.45
N PHE A 285 6.32 6.76 -19.33
CA PHE A 285 5.70 6.49 -18.03
C PHE A 285 5.08 7.75 -17.41
N ASN A 286 3.81 7.66 -17.03
CA ASN A 286 3.05 8.78 -16.48
C ASN A 286 2.27 8.38 -15.22
N LEU A 287 2.53 9.06 -14.10
CA LEU A 287 1.77 8.91 -12.85
C LEU A 287 0.90 10.15 -12.62
N GLN A 288 -0.42 9.98 -12.65
CA GLN A 288 -1.39 11.02 -12.32
C GLN A 288 -2.03 10.72 -10.96
N THR A 289 -1.56 11.42 -9.93
CA THR A 289 -2.24 11.48 -8.62
C THR A 289 -3.45 12.42 -8.68
N TRP A 290 -4.31 12.40 -7.65
CA TRP A 290 -5.52 13.22 -7.55
C TRP A 290 -6.41 13.13 -8.82
N THR A 291 -6.57 11.90 -9.32
CA THR A 291 -7.26 11.57 -10.58
C THR A 291 -8.19 10.39 -10.34
N THR A 292 -9.42 10.66 -9.91
CA THR A 292 -10.38 9.60 -9.57
C THR A 292 -11.00 9.05 -10.84
N VAL A 293 -10.59 7.84 -11.23
CA VAL A 293 -11.31 7.04 -12.22
C VAL A 293 -12.73 6.79 -11.71
N ARG A 294 -13.73 7.12 -12.54
CA ARG A 294 -15.16 7.00 -12.23
C ARG A 294 -15.79 5.75 -12.83
N LYS A 295 -15.33 5.35 -14.03
CA LYS A 295 -15.69 4.08 -14.70
C LYS A 295 -14.76 3.83 -15.90
N VAL A 296 -14.84 2.61 -16.43
CA VAL A 296 -14.27 2.21 -17.73
C VAL A 296 -15.43 1.89 -18.67
N VAL A 297 -15.37 2.32 -19.92
CA VAL A 297 -16.39 2.05 -20.95
C VAL A 297 -15.73 1.59 -22.27
N PRO A 298 -16.42 0.81 -23.13
CA PRO A 298 -15.91 0.53 -24.47
C PRO A 298 -15.73 1.82 -25.27
N SER A 299 -14.65 1.91 -26.04
CA SER A 299 -14.43 3.04 -26.96
C SER A 299 -15.38 2.98 -28.16
N SER A 300 -15.79 4.14 -28.67
CA SER A 300 -16.52 4.25 -29.94
C SER A 300 -15.68 3.84 -31.17
N SER A 301 -14.36 3.70 -31.03
CA SER A 301 -13.48 3.12 -32.05
C SER A 301 -13.60 1.59 -32.14
N SER A 302 -14.04 0.94 -31.05
CA SER A 302 -14.18 -0.50 -30.94
C SER A 302 -15.42 -0.96 -31.71
N SER A 303 -15.22 -1.37 -32.97
CA SER A 303 -16.26 -1.96 -33.82
C SER A 303 -17.05 -3.05 -33.08
N SER A 304 -18.34 -3.22 -33.39
CA SER A 304 -19.23 -4.20 -32.76
C SER A 304 -18.96 -5.66 -33.18
N SER A 305 -17.71 -6.01 -33.47
CA SER A 305 -17.26 -7.37 -33.80
C SER A 305 -16.70 -8.06 -32.55
N SER A 306 -16.90 -9.37 -32.43
CA SER A 306 -16.48 -10.17 -31.27
C SER A 306 -14.97 -10.49 -31.25
N ASN A 307 -14.14 -9.67 -31.91
CA ASN A 307 -12.71 -9.91 -32.08
C ASN A 307 -11.91 -9.30 -30.94
N LYS A 308 -11.28 -10.13 -30.09
CA LYS A 308 -10.45 -9.70 -28.95
C LYS A 308 -9.35 -8.70 -29.33
N GLU A 309 -8.84 -8.79 -30.55
CA GLU A 309 -7.67 -8.01 -31.02
C GLU A 309 -7.95 -6.50 -31.18
N ASN A 310 -9.21 -6.10 -31.35
CA ASN A 310 -9.61 -4.70 -31.57
C ASN A 310 -10.39 -4.09 -30.38
N ALA A 311 -10.31 -4.70 -29.19
CA ALA A 311 -10.94 -4.15 -27.99
C ALA A 311 -10.21 -2.88 -27.52
N SER A 312 -10.91 -1.75 -27.49
CA SER A 312 -10.42 -0.47 -26.97
C SER A 312 -11.35 0.07 -25.87
N TRP A 313 -10.76 0.67 -24.84
CA TRP A 313 -11.45 1.11 -23.63
C TRP A 313 -11.16 2.58 -23.33
N VAL A 314 -12.19 3.34 -22.96
CA VAL A 314 -12.06 4.70 -22.44
C VAL A 314 -12.15 4.65 -20.91
N VAL A 315 -11.07 5.05 -20.26
CA VAL A 315 -10.99 5.24 -18.81
C VAL A 315 -11.44 6.68 -18.51
N GLN A 316 -12.60 6.84 -17.87
CA GLN A 316 -13.15 8.15 -17.53
C GLN A 316 -12.76 8.55 -16.11
N SER A 317 -12.16 9.72 -15.96
CA SER A 317 -11.75 10.30 -14.67
C SER A 317 -12.35 11.70 -14.46
N ASP A 318 -12.26 12.22 -13.24
CA ASP A 318 -12.58 13.62 -12.93
C ASP A 318 -11.65 14.66 -13.58
N ARG A 319 -10.53 14.22 -14.18
CA ARG A 319 -9.59 15.08 -14.94
C ARG A 319 -9.60 14.83 -16.45
N GLY A 320 -10.60 14.09 -16.95
CA GLY A 320 -10.78 13.79 -18.38
C GLY A 320 -10.71 12.30 -18.71
N GLU A 321 -10.57 11.99 -20.00
CA GLU A 321 -10.67 10.64 -20.56
C GLU A 321 -9.34 10.18 -21.15
N ILE A 322 -9.05 8.87 -21.06
CA ILE A 322 -7.90 8.22 -21.70
C ILE A 322 -8.38 6.99 -22.44
N GLU A 323 -8.16 6.92 -23.75
CA GLU A 323 -8.38 5.71 -24.55
C GLU A 323 -7.14 4.79 -24.50
N CYS A 324 -7.35 3.49 -24.28
CA CYS A 324 -6.29 2.49 -24.27
C CYS A 324 -6.81 1.08 -24.61
N ALA A 325 -5.96 0.24 -25.21
CA ALA A 325 -6.29 -1.16 -25.51
C ALA A 325 -6.20 -2.09 -24.28
N ARG A 326 -5.67 -1.61 -23.15
CA ARG A 326 -5.42 -2.41 -21.94
C ARG A 326 -5.67 -1.60 -20.67
N VAL A 327 -6.45 -2.14 -19.75
CA VAL A 327 -6.73 -1.56 -18.43
C VAL A 327 -6.36 -2.57 -17.33
N VAL A 328 -5.73 -2.11 -16.24
CA VAL A 328 -5.42 -2.98 -15.09
C VAL A 328 -6.01 -2.42 -13.79
N HIS A 329 -6.99 -3.15 -13.23
CA HIS A 329 -7.63 -2.87 -11.95
C HIS A 329 -6.75 -3.34 -10.79
N ALA A 330 -5.76 -2.51 -10.43
CA ALA A 330 -4.85 -2.72 -9.29
C ALA A 330 -5.29 -2.01 -7.98
N THR A 331 -6.53 -1.49 -7.93
CA THR A 331 -7.08 -0.67 -6.84
C THR A 331 -7.58 -1.47 -5.61
N ASN A 332 -7.33 -2.78 -5.58
CA ASN A 332 -7.58 -3.72 -4.48
C ASN A 332 -8.99 -3.66 -3.87
N ALA A 333 -9.19 -2.89 -2.79
CA ALA A 333 -10.50 -2.75 -2.15
C ALA A 333 -11.51 -2.00 -3.03
N TYR A 334 -11.04 -1.02 -3.80
CA TYR A 334 -11.87 -0.09 -4.55
C TYR A 334 -12.16 -0.57 -5.98
N SER A 335 -11.63 -1.72 -6.42
CA SER A 335 -11.84 -2.25 -7.78
C SER A 335 -13.32 -2.41 -8.13
N ALA A 336 -14.15 -2.82 -7.16
CA ALA A 336 -15.60 -2.95 -7.31
C ALA A 336 -16.35 -1.62 -7.57
N ALA A 337 -15.73 -0.46 -7.29
CA ALA A 337 -16.31 0.85 -7.56
C ALA A 337 -16.00 1.38 -8.97
N ILE A 338 -14.99 0.79 -9.65
CA ILE A 338 -14.60 1.13 -11.02
C ILE A 338 -15.13 0.08 -12.00
N GLU A 339 -15.11 -1.19 -11.61
CA GLU A 339 -15.54 -2.34 -12.40
C GLU A 339 -16.63 -3.14 -11.64
N PRO A 340 -17.93 -2.91 -11.97
CA PRO A 340 -19.06 -3.48 -11.23
C PRO A 340 -19.16 -5.01 -11.23
N SER A 341 -18.52 -5.73 -12.18
CA SER A 341 -18.50 -7.21 -12.14
C SER A 341 -17.77 -7.75 -10.90
N LEU A 342 -16.85 -6.96 -10.32
CA LEU A 342 -16.15 -7.28 -9.08
C LEU A 342 -16.97 -6.98 -7.81
N PHE A 343 -18.15 -6.36 -7.94
CA PHE A 343 -19.00 -5.99 -6.80
C PHE A 343 -19.32 -7.20 -5.92
N GLY A 344 -18.95 -7.11 -4.64
CA GLY A 344 -19.14 -8.18 -3.67
C GLY A 344 -18.39 -9.48 -3.94
N LEU A 345 -17.46 -9.47 -4.92
CA LEU A 345 -16.41 -10.49 -5.08
C LEU A 345 -15.15 -10.05 -4.35
N VAL A 346 -14.87 -8.74 -4.34
CA VAL A 346 -13.96 -8.07 -3.39
C VAL A 346 -14.75 -7.04 -2.59
N TRP A 347 -14.56 -7.04 -1.28
CA TRP A 347 -15.20 -6.12 -0.34
C TRP A 347 -14.14 -5.23 0.33
N PRO A 348 -14.36 -3.90 0.38
CA PRO A 348 -13.69 -3.02 1.33
C PRO A 348 -13.87 -3.50 2.78
N THR A 349 -12.80 -3.45 3.57
CA THR A 349 -12.84 -3.69 5.03
C THR A 349 -11.79 -2.80 5.71
N PRO A 350 -12.19 -1.83 6.57
CA PRO A 350 -11.26 -1.06 7.37
C PRO A 350 -10.59 -1.94 8.44
N HIS A 351 -9.27 -2.07 8.36
CA HIS A 351 -8.48 -2.85 9.31
C HIS A 351 -7.53 -1.93 10.06
N MET A 352 -7.56 -1.96 11.39
CA MET A 352 -6.77 -1.02 12.22
C MET A 352 -5.30 -1.43 12.33
N CYS A 353 -4.43 -0.42 12.36
CA CYS A 353 -3.04 -0.51 12.79
C CYS A 353 -2.78 0.51 13.91
N ASN A 354 -1.91 0.17 14.85
CA ASN A 354 -1.51 0.99 15.99
C ASN A 354 0.01 1.15 15.95
N LYS A 355 0.50 2.39 16.00
CA LYS A 355 1.90 2.70 16.26
C LYS A 355 2.12 2.61 17.76
N VAL A 356 3.01 1.72 18.16
CA VAL A 356 3.38 1.47 19.56
C VAL A 356 4.81 1.91 19.79
N VAL A 357 5.02 2.71 20.85
CA VAL A 357 6.35 3.10 21.34
C VAL A 357 6.61 2.28 22.61
N PRO A 358 7.46 1.22 22.57
CA PRO A 358 7.70 0.36 23.72
C PRO A 358 8.24 1.10 24.95
N PRO A 359 8.09 0.53 26.15
CA PRO A 359 8.79 0.99 27.34
C PRO A 359 10.31 1.03 27.14
N GLY A 360 11.02 1.93 27.84
CA GLY A 360 12.48 2.04 27.76
C GLY A 360 13.25 0.76 28.16
N SER A 361 12.61 -0.18 28.86
CA SER A 361 13.13 -1.53 29.12
C SER A 361 13.29 -2.38 27.85
N PHE A 362 12.66 -1.99 26.74
CA PHE A 362 12.70 -2.60 25.40
C PHE A 362 13.45 -1.72 24.38
N ALA A 363 14.30 -0.80 24.83
CA ALA A 363 15.17 -0.02 23.94
C ALA A 363 16.47 -0.76 23.57
N GLY A 364 17.08 -0.40 22.43
CA GLY A 364 18.39 -0.88 22.00
C GLY A 364 18.47 -2.40 21.90
N SER A 365 19.49 -3.01 22.53
CA SER A 365 19.69 -4.47 22.54
C SER A 365 18.59 -5.26 23.28
N LYS A 366 17.65 -4.59 23.95
CA LYS A 366 16.48 -5.21 24.60
C LYS A 366 15.19 -5.10 23.76
N ALA A 367 15.24 -4.48 22.58
CA ALA A 367 14.12 -4.42 21.66
C ALA A 367 13.59 -5.82 21.27
N LEU A 368 12.37 -5.86 20.73
CA LEU A 368 11.82 -7.07 20.13
C LEU A 368 12.67 -7.44 18.89
N GLN A 369 13.35 -8.58 18.94
CA GLN A 369 14.24 -9.06 17.86
C GLN A 369 13.51 -9.91 16.81
N HIS A 370 12.18 -9.97 16.90
CA HIS A 370 11.29 -10.84 16.11
C HIS A 370 10.03 -10.08 15.71
N SER A 371 9.42 -10.43 14.58
CA SER A 371 8.01 -10.11 14.32
C SER A 371 7.11 -11.27 14.77
N TYR A 372 5.82 -11.03 14.96
CA TYR A 372 4.92 -12.02 15.59
C TYR A 372 3.57 -12.17 14.87
N GLY A 373 3.00 -13.37 14.98
CA GLY A 373 1.57 -13.63 14.92
C GLY A 373 1.10 -14.33 16.20
N VAL A 374 0.60 -13.58 17.17
CA VAL A 374 0.14 -14.12 18.45
C VAL A 374 -1.27 -14.68 18.28
N LEU A 375 -1.43 -15.99 18.50
CA LEU A 375 -2.63 -16.76 18.15
C LEU A 375 -3.57 -16.92 19.35
N LEU A 376 -4.85 -16.62 19.15
CA LEU A 376 -5.90 -16.54 20.17
C LEU A 376 -7.16 -17.34 19.77
N PRO A 377 -7.99 -17.78 20.75
CA PRO A 377 -9.17 -18.60 20.49
C PRO A 377 -10.15 -18.02 19.46
N GLY A 378 -10.76 -18.90 18.67
CA GLY A 378 -11.66 -18.54 17.56
C GLY A 378 -10.97 -17.82 16.39
N GLY A 379 -9.67 -18.02 16.18
CA GLY A 379 -8.90 -17.41 15.07
C GLY A 379 -8.54 -15.95 15.31
N GLY A 380 -8.19 -15.58 16.54
CA GLY A 380 -7.73 -14.23 16.87
C GLY A 380 -6.23 -14.08 16.61
N LEU A 381 -5.80 -12.91 16.14
CA LEU A 381 -4.41 -12.65 15.74
C LEU A 381 -3.99 -11.22 16.08
N PHE A 382 -3.02 -11.07 16.97
CA PHE A 382 -2.18 -9.85 16.97
C PHE A 382 -0.99 -10.08 16.05
N SER A 383 -0.82 -9.21 15.05
CA SER A 383 0.45 -9.11 14.33
C SER A 383 1.27 -7.98 14.94
N ILE A 384 2.46 -8.30 15.45
CA ILE A 384 3.35 -7.37 16.15
C ILE A 384 4.63 -7.25 15.32
N ASN A 385 4.95 -6.03 14.87
CA ASN A 385 5.94 -5.82 13.82
C ASN A 385 6.92 -4.73 14.24
N PRO A 386 8.06 -5.08 14.85
CA PRO A 386 9.13 -4.12 15.09
C PRO A 386 9.57 -3.48 13.77
N ARG A 387 9.77 -2.17 13.83
CA ARG A 387 10.48 -1.41 12.80
C ARG A 387 11.99 -1.70 12.91
N CYS A 388 12.78 -1.18 11.96
CA CYS A 388 14.23 -1.13 12.12
C CYS A 388 14.58 -0.46 13.46
N THR A 389 15.55 -1.00 14.20
CA THR A 389 15.76 -0.75 15.63
C THR A 389 16.22 0.67 16.01
N ALA A 390 16.30 1.59 15.05
CA ALA A 390 16.75 2.97 15.23
C ALA A 390 15.73 3.87 15.96
N ASP A 391 14.42 3.67 15.74
CA ASP A 391 13.35 4.43 16.41
C ASP A 391 12.65 3.65 17.54
N GLY A 392 12.89 2.33 17.61
CA GLY A 392 12.29 1.41 18.57
C GLY A 392 10.79 1.15 18.37
N ILE A 393 10.16 1.69 17.32
CA ILE A 393 8.71 1.63 17.11
C ILE A 393 8.27 0.22 16.75
N VAL A 394 7.08 -0.17 17.22
CA VAL A 394 6.44 -1.45 16.95
C VAL A 394 5.05 -1.19 16.36
N MET A 395 4.71 -1.87 15.28
CA MET A 395 3.43 -1.69 14.57
C MET A 395 2.51 -2.88 14.89
N VAL A 396 1.37 -2.64 15.56
CA VAL A 396 0.44 -3.70 15.99
C VAL A 396 -0.85 -3.65 15.18
N GLY A 397 -1.21 -4.79 14.59
CA GLY A 397 -2.44 -4.98 13.80
C GLY A 397 -2.93 -6.43 13.85
N GLY A 398 -3.50 -6.92 12.75
CA GLY A 398 -4.07 -8.28 12.67
C GLY A 398 -5.50 -8.37 13.19
N SER A 399 -6.16 -9.52 13.00
CA SER A 399 -7.55 -9.79 13.42
C SER A 399 -7.65 -10.09 14.92
N ASN A 400 -7.26 -9.12 15.74
CA ASN A 400 -7.36 -9.18 17.20
C ASN A 400 -8.83 -9.21 17.68
N PRO A 401 -9.11 -9.53 18.96
CA PRO A 401 -10.49 -9.62 19.46
C PRO A 401 -11.32 -8.36 19.24
N GLY A 402 -10.71 -7.18 19.40
CA GLY A 402 -11.33 -5.88 19.12
C GLY A 402 -11.74 -5.69 17.66
N GLN A 403 -10.90 -6.11 16.72
CA GLN A 403 -11.22 -6.05 15.28
C GLN A 403 -12.46 -6.90 14.95
N ARG A 404 -12.76 -7.99 15.67
CA ARG A 404 -14.03 -8.73 15.46
C ARG A 404 -15.26 -7.91 15.88
N ALA A 405 -15.17 -7.17 16.98
CA ALA A 405 -16.24 -6.28 17.42
C ALA A 405 -16.46 -5.12 16.43
N PHE A 406 -15.37 -4.64 15.82
CA PHE A 406 -15.42 -3.63 14.76
C PHE A 406 -15.96 -4.20 13.42
N ASP A 407 -15.54 -5.39 13.00
CA ASP A 407 -16.08 -6.10 11.83
C ASP A 407 -17.61 -6.30 11.99
N ALA A 408 -18.10 -6.69 13.18
CA ALA A 408 -19.53 -6.82 13.51
C ALA A 408 -20.28 -5.48 13.72
N TRP A 409 -19.57 -4.35 13.69
CA TRP A 409 -20.16 -3.01 13.55
C TRP A 409 -20.22 -2.60 12.07
N LEU A 410 -19.17 -2.88 11.29
CA LEU A 410 -19.11 -2.68 9.83
C LEU A 410 -20.10 -3.55 9.04
N GLU A 411 -20.61 -4.64 9.61
CA GLU A 411 -21.75 -5.40 9.07
C GLU A 411 -23.09 -4.68 9.21
N ARG A 412 -23.25 -3.82 10.23
CA ARG A 412 -24.43 -2.96 10.43
C ARG A 412 -24.26 -1.57 9.81
N HIS A 413 -23.03 -1.21 9.46
CA HIS A 413 -22.63 0.05 8.83
C HIS A 413 -21.88 -0.19 7.50
N PRO A 414 -22.52 -0.82 6.50
CA PRO A 414 -21.89 -1.13 5.22
C PRO A 414 -21.37 0.12 4.48
N GLU A 415 -21.99 1.28 4.67
CA GLU A 415 -21.58 2.58 4.14
C GLU A 415 -20.18 3.01 4.62
N ARG A 416 -19.74 2.51 5.78
CA ARG A 416 -18.43 2.82 6.38
C ARG A 416 -17.31 1.86 5.96
N ARG A 417 -17.58 0.87 5.10
CA ARG A 417 -16.59 -0.15 4.70
C ARG A 417 -15.42 0.38 3.87
N ALA A 418 -15.61 1.52 3.20
CA ALA A 418 -14.57 2.21 2.42
C ALA A 418 -14.00 3.46 3.13
N ASP A 419 -14.44 3.76 4.34
CA ASP A 419 -14.02 4.93 5.11
C ASP A 419 -12.66 4.68 5.78
N ASP A 420 -11.61 5.41 5.37
CA ASP A 420 -10.27 5.35 5.95
C ASP A 420 -9.93 6.50 6.91
N SER A 421 -10.93 7.25 7.37
CA SER A 421 -10.76 8.27 8.43
C SER A 421 -10.67 7.69 9.85
N PHE A 422 -11.00 6.41 10.04
CA PHE A 422 -11.00 5.78 11.37
C PHE A 422 -9.62 5.86 12.03
N SER A 423 -9.62 6.42 13.24
CA SER A 423 -8.49 6.51 14.17
C SER A 423 -9.02 6.36 15.60
N GLY A 424 -8.18 5.91 16.54
CA GLY A 424 -8.58 5.78 17.95
C GLY A 424 -9.79 4.87 18.21
N VAL A 425 -9.98 3.82 17.40
CA VAL A 425 -11.12 2.88 17.53
C VAL A 425 -10.93 2.06 18.81
N GLY A 426 -11.50 2.55 19.92
CA GLY A 426 -11.26 2.08 21.30
C GLY A 426 -11.21 0.56 21.43
N VAL A 427 -12.28 -0.15 21.03
CA VAL A 427 -12.34 -1.62 21.14
C VAL A 427 -11.15 -2.35 20.50
N VAL A 428 -10.47 -1.76 19.51
CA VAL A 428 -9.28 -2.32 18.87
C VAL A 428 -7.97 -1.85 19.55
N THR A 429 -7.85 -0.57 19.86
CA THR A 429 -6.64 0.00 20.50
C THR A 429 -6.51 -0.41 21.96
N ASP A 430 -7.62 -0.48 22.71
CA ASP A 430 -7.67 -0.97 24.08
C ASP A 430 -7.33 -2.47 24.15
N ALA A 431 -7.81 -3.28 23.20
CA ALA A 431 -7.43 -4.69 23.11
C ALA A 431 -5.92 -4.89 22.86
N VAL A 432 -5.25 -3.96 22.16
CA VAL A 432 -3.79 -3.96 21.98
C VAL A 432 -3.07 -3.57 23.28
N ARG A 433 -3.58 -2.58 24.03
CA ARG A 433 -3.08 -2.20 25.36
C ARG A 433 -3.20 -3.36 26.35
N ASP A 434 -4.40 -3.89 26.52
CA ASP A 434 -4.71 -4.98 27.46
C ASP A 434 -3.85 -6.22 27.21
N PHE A 435 -3.61 -6.57 25.94
CA PHE A 435 -2.71 -7.66 25.58
C PHE A 435 -1.26 -7.34 25.98
N ALA A 436 -0.76 -6.16 25.63
CA ALA A 436 0.63 -5.80 25.84
C ALA A 436 0.97 -5.67 27.33
N ASP A 437 0.16 -4.93 28.10
CA ASP A 437 0.36 -4.75 29.55
C ASP A 437 0.35 -6.10 30.27
N ARG A 438 -0.58 -6.99 29.91
CA ARG A 438 -0.69 -8.31 30.54
C ARG A 438 0.37 -9.29 30.10
N GLU A 439 0.58 -9.47 28.80
CA GLU A 439 1.28 -10.63 28.24
C GLU A 439 2.74 -10.34 27.85
N LEU A 440 3.10 -9.10 27.51
CA LEU A 440 4.51 -8.76 27.23
C LEU A 440 5.30 -8.63 28.55
N GLU A 441 6.45 -9.30 28.60
CA GLU A 441 7.38 -9.24 29.73
C GLU A 441 7.74 -7.78 30.06
N GLY A 442 7.60 -7.31 31.31
CA GLY A 442 8.08 -5.99 31.71
C GLY A 442 7.41 -4.75 31.08
N TRP A 443 6.23 -4.88 30.46
CA TRP A 443 5.41 -3.75 30.00
C TRP A 443 4.40 -3.27 31.06
N ALA A 444 3.86 -4.19 31.86
CA ALA A 444 2.90 -3.90 32.95
C ALA A 444 3.36 -2.74 33.84
N GLY A 445 2.57 -1.66 33.89
CA GLY A 445 2.85 -0.52 34.77
C GLY A 445 4.06 0.33 34.38
N ALA A 446 4.57 0.20 33.15
CA ALA A 446 5.60 1.09 32.64
C ALA A 446 5.10 2.55 32.63
N ALA A 447 5.92 3.47 33.13
CA ALA A 447 5.56 4.89 33.19
C ALA A 447 5.46 5.50 31.78
N THR A 448 4.28 6.01 31.44
CA THR A 448 4.03 6.71 30.18
C THR A 448 4.36 8.20 30.30
N GLY A 449 5.31 8.65 29.49
CA GLY A 449 5.39 10.05 29.08
C GLY A 449 4.28 10.40 28.07
N PRO A 450 3.98 11.68 27.84
CA PRO A 450 3.10 12.10 26.74
C PRO A 450 3.65 11.60 25.39
N GLY A 451 2.81 10.99 24.55
CA GLY A 451 3.22 10.44 23.25
C GLY A 451 3.78 9.01 23.30
N GLN A 452 3.43 8.21 24.32
CA GLN A 452 3.97 6.86 24.53
C GLN A 452 2.93 5.74 24.51
N LEU A 453 3.40 4.52 24.25
CA LEU A 453 2.65 3.28 24.12
C LEU A 453 1.56 3.22 23.02
N TYR A 454 0.47 4.00 23.04
CA TYR A 454 -0.70 3.72 22.16
C TYR A 454 -1.35 4.92 21.45
N ASP A 455 -0.76 6.11 21.54
CA ASP A 455 -1.40 7.39 21.19
C ASP A 455 -1.71 7.61 19.69
N TYR A 456 -1.36 6.67 18.79
CA TYR A 456 -1.61 6.80 17.36
C TYR A 456 -2.07 5.49 16.70
N SER A 457 -3.34 5.43 16.28
CA SER A 457 -3.91 4.31 15.53
C SER A 457 -4.80 4.78 14.37
N TRP A 458 -4.83 4.02 13.28
CA TRP A 458 -5.51 4.39 12.03
C TRP A 458 -5.97 3.14 11.25
N SER A 459 -7.00 3.27 10.42
CA SER A 459 -7.44 2.21 9.50
C SER A 459 -6.66 2.18 8.19
N GLY A 460 -6.50 1.00 7.59
CA GLY A 460 -6.23 0.81 6.15
C GLY A 460 -7.28 -0.12 5.53
N ILE A 461 -7.77 0.20 4.32
CA ILE A 461 -8.86 -0.55 3.69
C ILE A 461 -8.33 -1.75 2.91
N ILE A 462 -8.41 -2.94 3.49
CA ILE A 462 -8.04 -4.17 2.78
C ILE A 462 -9.20 -4.60 1.87
N GLY A 463 -8.86 -5.04 0.65
CA GLY A 463 -9.79 -5.80 -0.18
C GLY A 463 -9.81 -7.25 0.29
N ARG A 464 -10.91 -7.68 0.93
CA ARG A 464 -11.16 -9.10 1.21
C ARG A 464 -11.90 -9.71 0.03
N SER A 465 -11.37 -10.77 -0.57
CA SER A 465 -12.09 -11.53 -1.61
C SER A 465 -13.09 -12.51 -0.98
N LEU A 466 -14.11 -12.90 -1.74
CA LEU A 466 -15.19 -13.77 -1.26
C LEU A 466 -14.73 -15.20 -0.89
N ASP A 467 -13.57 -15.64 -1.39
CA ASP A 467 -12.95 -16.96 -1.16
C ASP A 467 -11.59 -16.93 -0.44
N GLY A 468 -11.09 -15.75 -0.04
CA GLY A 468 -9.86 -15.60 0.75
C GLY A 468 -8.54 -15.53 -0.04
N VAL A 469 -8.59 -15.71 -1.37
CA VAL A 469 -7.42 -15.66 -2.26
C VAL A 469 -7.61 -14.60 -3.37
N PRO A 470 -6.54 -14.02 -3.94
CA PRO A 470 -6.65 -12.92 -4.90
C PRO A 470 -7.46 -13.27 -6.16
N LEU A 471 -7.88 -12.22 -6.87
CA LEU A 471 -8.38 -12.29 -8.24
C LEU A 471 -7.26 -11.81 -9.17
N VAL A 472 -6.73 -12.69 -10.02
CA VAL A 472 -5.65 -12.40 -10.97
C VAL A 472 -6.02 -12.93 -12.36
N GLY A 473 -6.00 -12.07 -13.38
CA GLY A 473 -6.23 -12.46 -14.79
C GLY A 473 -6.95 -11.40 -15.62
N GLU A 474 -7.29 -11.76 -16.86
CA GLU A 474 -8.23 -11.01 -17.71
C GLU A 474 -9.65 -11.15 -17.12
N LEU A 475 -10.46 -10.09 -17.17
CA LEU A 475 -11.83 -10.09 -16.69
C LEU A 475 -12.74 -10.84 -17.67
N PRO A 476 -13.43 -11.92 -17.27
CA PRO A 476 -14.26 -12.71 -18.17
C PRO A 476 -15.37 -11.87 -18.84
N GLY A 477 -15.31 -11.77 -20.18
CA GLY A 477 -16.23 -10.96 -20.99
C GLY A 477 -15.76 -9.52 -21.27
N LEU A 478 -14.64 -9.07 -20.69
CA LEU A 478 -14.08 -7.73 -20.85
C LEU A 478 -12.65 -7.82 -21.42
N PRO A 479 -12.47 -8.21 -22.70
CA PRO A 479 -11.14 -8.46 -23.28
C PRO A 479 -10.25 -7.22 -23.21
N GLY A 480 -9.01 -7.39 -22.76
CA GLY A 480 -8.08 -6.29 -22.51
C GLY A 480 -8.26 -5.58 -21.15
N GLN A 481 -9.29 -5.89 -20.36
CA GLN A 481 -9.35 -5.48 -18.95
C GLN A 481 -8.82 -6.59 -18.03
N TRP A 482 -7.96 -6.23 -17.08
CA TRP A 482 -7.25 -7.15 -16.20
C TRP A 482 -7.40 -6.75 -14.74
N VAL A 483 -7.23 -7.68 -13.80
CA VAL A 483 -7.33 -7.41 -12.36
C VAL A 483 -6.19 -8.07 -11.58
N CYS A 484 -5.73 -7.38 -10.53
CA CYS A 484 -4.91 -7.95 -9.46
C CYS A 484 -5.36 -7.31 -8.14
N ALA A 485 -6.30 -7.96 -7.46
CA ALA A 485 -7.04 -7.41 -6.33
C ALA A 485 -7.47 -8.49 -5.32
N GLY A 486 -8.00 -8.09 -4.17
CA GLY A 486 -8.52 -9.03 -3.17
C GLY A 486 -7.41 -9.73 -2.39
N HIS A 487 -6.35 -9.01 -1.98
CA HIS A 487 -5.20 -9.64 -1.31
C HIS A 487 -5.47 -10.11 0.14
N ASN A 488 -6.66 -9.86 0.72
CA ASN A 488 -7.07 -10.35 2.05
C ASN A 488 -6.09 -10.01 3.20
N GLY A 489 -5.42 -8.86 3.12
CA GLY A 489 -4.39 -8.44 4.09
C GLY A 489 -2.98 -9.00 3.81
N HIS A 490 -2.86 -10.13 3.11
CA HIS A 490 -1.59 -10.76 2.71
C HIS A 490 -0.92 -10.04 1.51
N GLY A 491 -1.13 -8.74 1.31
CA GLY A 491 -0.63 -8.00 0.15
C GLY A 491 0.88 -8.10 -0.04
N MET A 492 1.64 -7.80 1.03
CA MET A 492 3.11 -7.87 1.04
C MET A 492 3.64 -9.29 0.77
N ALA A 493 2.86 -10.33 1.02
CA ALA A 493 3.20 -11.74 0.79
C ALA A 493 2.60 -12.32 -0.50
N ARG A 494 1.92 -11.50 -1.34
CA ARG A 494 1.29 -11.96 -2.60
C ARG A 494 1.65 -11.13 -3.84
N THR A 495 2.05 -9.86 -3.71
CA THR A 495 2.21 -8.98 -4.90
C THR A 495 3.49 -9.20 -5.71
N PHE A 496 4.61 -9.60 -5.09
CA PHE A 496 5.90 -9.85 -5.79
C PHE A 496 5.92 -11.14 -6.64
N THR A 497 4.81 -11.89 -6.69
CA THR A 497 4.58 -12.94 -7.69
C THR A 497 3.33 -12.63 -8.53
N ALA A 498 2.22 -12.20 -7.92
CA ALA A 498 0.98 -11.93 -8.64
C ALA A 498 1.09 -10.77 -9.68
N ALA A 499 1.92 -9.75 -9.44
CA ALA A 499 2.12 -8.66 -10.39
C ALA A 499 2.92 -9.07 -11.64
N PRO A 500 4.14 -9.67 -11.54
CA PRO A 500 4.83 -10.19 -12.72
C PRO A 500 4.05 -11.33 -13.40
N GLY A 501 3.33 -12.16 -12.63
CA GLY A 501 2.46 -13.20 -13.18
C GLY A 501 1.33 -12.63 -14.04
N LEU A 502 0.63 -11.57 -13.58
CA LEU A 502 -0.39 -10.89 -14.39
C LEU A 502 0.21 -10.35 -15.70
N VAL A 503 1.36 -9.69 -15.64
CA VAL A 503 2.03 -9.15 -16.84
C VAL A 503 2.46 -10.27 -17.79
N GLY A 504 2.87 -11.44 -17.27
CA GLY A 504 3.12 -12.64 -18.07
C GLY A 504 1.88 -13.13 -18.83
N LEU A 505 0.71 -13.15 -18.19
CA LEU A 505 -0.56 -13.50 -18.84
C LEU A 505 -0.96 -12.44 -19.89
N MET A 506 -0.74 -11.15 -19.61
CA MET A 506 -0.89 -10.04 -20.58
C MET A 506 0.09 -10.16 -21.78
N ALA A 507 1.13 -10.98 -21.66
CA ALA A 507 2.07 -11.35 -22.73
C ALA A 507 1.76 -12.70 -23.40
N GLY A 508 0.62 -13.33 -23.09
CA GLY A 508 0.19 -14.58 -23.72
C GLY A 508 0.84 -15.85 -23.17
N ARG A 509 1.54 -15.78 -22.03
CA ARG A 509 1.97 -16.99 -21.30
C ARG A 509 0.77 -17.75 -20.74
N SER A 510 0.89 -19.06 -20.59
CA SER A 510 -0.12 -19.89 -19.91
C SER A 510 -0.17 -19.62 -18.41
N TRP A 511 -1.15 -20.20 -17.71
CA TRP A 511 -1.23 -20.08 -16.24
C TRP A 511 -0.09 -20.87 -15.57
N GLU A 512 0.19 -22.02 -16.13
CA GLU A 512 1.26 -22.94 -15.80
C GLU A 512 2.63 -22.26 -15.94
N ASP A 513 2.85 -21.53 -17.04
CA ASP A 513 4.09 -20.77 -17.27
C ASP A 513 4.34 -19.69 -16.23
N VAL A 514 3.30 -19.04 -15.69
CA VAL A 514 3.46 -17.94 -14.71
C VAL A 514 3.54 -18.42 -13.26
N GLY A 515 3.31 -19.71 -13.00
CA GLY A 515 3.60 -20.36 -11.72
C GLY A 515 2.78 -19.82 -10.52
N LEU A 516 1.60 -19.25 -10.77
CA LEU A 516 0.69 -18.79 -9.73
C LEU A 516 -0.22 -19.93 -9.22
N PRO A 517 -0.62 -19.94 -7.94
CA PRO A 517 -1.55 -20.95 -7.41
C PRO A 517 -2.88 -20.94 -8.15
N ASP A 518 -3.38 -22.09 -8.59
CA ASP A 518 -4.59 -22.20 -9.42
C ASP A 518 -5.80 -21.43 -8.85
N PRO A 519 -6.05 -21.40 -7.52
CA PRO A 519 -7.13 -20.60 -6.95
C PRO A 519 -7.03 -19.09 -7.15
N TYR A 520 -5.89 -18.54 -7.57
CA TYR A 520 -5.73 -17.10 -7.84
C TYR A 520 -6.31 -16.71 -9.21
N GLN A 521 -6.42 -17.65 -10.15
CA GLN A 521 -6.89 -17.38 -11.51
C GLN A 521 -8.35 -16.89 -11.50
N LEU A 522 -8.66 -15.85 -12.28
CA LEU A 522 -10.04 -15.40 -12.49
C LEU A 522 -10.62 -16.01 -13.78
N THR A 523 -11.00 -17.29 -13.73
CA THR A 523 -11.72 -17.94 -14.84
C THR A 523 -13.20 -17.55 -14.85
N ALA A 524 -13.89 -17.80 -15.96
CA ALA A 524 -15.34 -17.59 -16.07
C ALA A 524 -16.13 -18.50 -15.11
N GLU A 525 -15.64 -19.72 -14.87
CA GLU A 525 -16.21 -20.72 -13.98
C GLU A 525 -16.05 -20.28 -12.52
N ARG A 526 -14.86 -19.78 -12.12
CA ARG A 526 -14.65 -19.19 -10.79
C ARG A 526 -15.53 -17.96 -10.61
N LEU A 527 -15.57 -17.04 -11.59
CA LEU A 527 -16.44 -15.86 -11.55
C LEU A 527 -17.91 -16.25 -11.35
N SER A 528 -18.40 -17.26 -12.08
CA SER A 528 -19.76 -17.79 -11.97
C SER A 528 -20.01 -18.42 -10.59
N LYS A 529 -19.11 -19.28 -10.10
CA LYS A 529 -19.17 -19.92 -8.78
C LYS A 529 -19.23 -18.87 -7.65
N LEU A 530 -18.37 -17.85 -7.70
CA LEU A 530 -18.36 -16.76 -6.72
C LEU A 530 -19.62 -15.90 -6.79
N ASN A 531 -20.14 -15.60 -7.98
CA ASN A 531 -21.43 -14.92 -8.13
C ASN A 531 -22.62 -15.74 -7.57
N GLY A 532 -22.58 -17.07 -7.69
CA GLY A 532 -23.52 -17.98 -7.02
C GLY A 532 -23.46 -17.86 -5.50
N VAL A 533 -22.27 -17.93 -4.91
CA VAL A 533 -22.06 -17.73 -3.46
C VAL A 533 -22.49 -16.33 -3.01
N ARG A 534 -22.23 -15.28 -3.81
CA ARG A 534 -22.67 -13.90 -3.53
C ARG A 534 -24.19 -13.82 -3.43
N LYS A 535 -24.91 -14.40 -4.41
CA LYS A 535 -26.40 -14.48 -4.42
C LYS A 535 -26.99 -15.35 -3.32
N GLY A 536 -26.23 -16.31 -2.78
CA GLY A 536 -26.65 -17.13 -1.64
C GLY A 536 -26.41 -16.48 -0.26
N LYS A 537 -25.54 -15.46 -0.18
CA LYS A 537 -25.24 -14.72 1.06
C LYS A 537 -25.97 -13.38 1.16
N ALA A 538 -26.22 -12.72 0.04
CA ALA A 538 -26.98 -11.48 0.00
C ALA A 538 -28.48 -11.77 -0.18
N GLY A 539 -29.32 -11.03 0.56
CA GLY A 539 -30.71 -10.81 0.15
C GLY A 539 -30.78 -9.97 -1.14
N PRO A 540 -31.98 -9.49 -1.54
CA PRO A 540 -32.08 -8.55 -2.65
C PRO A 540 -31.17 -7.33 -2.41
N LEU A 541 -30.51 -6.87 -3.48
CA LEU A 541 -29.65 -5.70 -3.43
C LEU A 541 -30.46 -4.47 -2.96
N PRO A 542 -29.88 -3.58 -2.13
CA PRO A 542 -30.37 -2.22 -2.00
C PRO A 542 -30.41 -1.56 -3.38
N SER A 543 -31.51 -0.84 -3.66
CA SER A 543 -31.78 -0.13 -4.92
C SER A 543 -30.94 1.14 -5.08
#